data_AF-A0A529K8Y0-F1
#
_entry.id   AF-A0A529K8Y0-F1
#
_cell.length_a   1.000
_cell.length_b   1.000
_cell.length_c   1.000
_cell.angle_alpha   90.00
_cell.angle_beta   90.00
_cell.angle_gamma   90.00
#
_symmetry.space_group_name_H-M   'P 1'
#
loop_
_entity.id
_entity.type
_entity.pdbx_description
1 polymer ?
#
loop_
_entity_poly.entity_id
_entity_poly.type
_entity_poly.pdbx_seq_one_letter_code
_entity_poly.pdbx_strand_id
1 'polypeptide(L)' 'LALRVNAADPGATRTAMRAQAVPGEDPETLPHPQEIAKRILPLASPALRETGLIFQAKHNRFVAYRQPE' A
#
# COMPACT_ATOMS: atom_id res chain seq x y z
N LEU A 1 15.93 -5.10 18.87
CA LEU A 1 15.70 -4.41 17.57
C LEU A 1 14.83 -3.20 17.84
N ALA A 2 15.17 -2.03 17.31
CA ALA A 2 14.29 -0.87 17.41
C ALA A 2 12.99 -1.10 16.63
N LEU A 3 11.87 -0.59 17.13
CA LEU A 3 10.58 -0.66 16.44
C LEU A 3 10.62 0.20 15.18
N ARG A 4 10.08 -0.33 14.08
CA ARG A 4 9.92 0.36 12.79
C ARG A 4 8.44 0.50 12.50
N VAL A 5 8.01 1.69 12.12
CA VAL A 5 6.60 2.01 11.87
C VAL A 5 6.50 2.68 10.51
N ASN A 6 5.71 2.12 9.60
CA ASN A 6 5.47 2.68 8.27
C ASN A 6 3.97 2.61 7.95
N ALA A 7 3.48 3.54 7.13
CA ALA A 7 2.15 3.44 6.55
C ALA A 7 2.22 2.66 5.23
N ALA A 8 1.19 1.87 4.92
CA ALA A 8 1.05 1.20 3.64
C ALA A 8 -0.13 1.79 2.87
N ASP A 9 0.13 2.28 1.66
CA ASP A 9 -0.87 2.65 0.68
C ASP A 9 -1.06 1.47 -0.30
N PRO A 10 -2.17 0.71 -0.19
CA PRO A 10 -2.44 -0.41 -1.10
C PRO A 10 -2.76 0.04 -2.53
N GLY A 11 -3.13 1.31 -2.74
CA GLY A 11 -3.72 1.79 -3.99
C GLY A 11 -5.12 1.21 -4.26
N ALA A 12 -5.65 1.49 -5.46
CA ALA A 12 -6.92 0.93 -5.90
C ALA A 12 -6.83 -0.59 -5.99
N THR A 13 -7.63 -1.27 -5.17
CA THR A 13 -7.61 -2.72 -4.99
C THR A 13 -9.04 -3.24 -5.13
N ARG A 14 -9.22 -4.39 -5.80
CA ARG A 14 -10.51 -5.02 -6.05
C ARG A 14 -11.15 -5.52 -4.74
N THR A 15 -11.83 -4.64 -4.02
CA THR A 15 -12.50 -4.92 -2.74
C THR A 15 -13.93 -4.38 -2.75
N ALA A 16 -14.80 -4.91 -1.88
CA ALA A 16 -16.16 -4.40 -1.73
C ALA A 16 -16.19 -2.92 -1.30
N MET A 17 -15.25 -2.51 -0.43
CA MET A 17 -15.09 -1.11 -0.02
C MET A 17 -14.81 -0.20 -1.22
N ARG A 18 -13.95 -0.62 -2.16
CA ARG A 18 -13.64 0.16 -3.37
C ARG A 18 -14.85 0.26 -4.29
N ALA A 19 -15.56 -0.84 -4.51
CA ALA A 19 -16.76 -0.86 -5.36
C ALA A 19 -17.85 0.10 -4.84
N GLN A 20 -17.99 0.22 -3.51
CA GLN A 20 -18.90 1.18 -2.88
C GLN A 20 -18.38 2.62 -2.99
N ALA A 21 -17.07 2.83 -2.84
CA ALA A 21 -16.46 4.16 -2.88
C ALA A 21 -16.37 4.77 -4.28
N VAL A 22 -16.26 3.95 -5.34
CA VAL A 22 -16.16 4.41 -6.74
C VAL A 22 -17.10 3.58 -7.63
N PRO A 23 -18.41 3.89 -7.64
CA PRO A 23 -19.39 3.19 -8.48
C PRO A 23 -19.08 3.35 -9.98
N GLY A 24 -19.23 2.28 -10.76
CA GLY A 24 -19.02 2.28 -12.21
C GLY A 24 -17.57 2.05 -12.67
N GLU A 25 -16.60 1.97 -11.75
CA GLU A 25 -15.25 1.50 -12.05
C GLU A 25 -15.28 -0.01 -12.35
N ASP A 26 -14.65 -0.44 -13.45
CA ASP A 26 -14.54 -1.86 -13.79
C ASP A 26 -13.60 -2.60 -12.81
N PRO A 27 -14.10 -3.53 -11.98
CA PRO A 27 -13.28 -4.24 -11.01
C PRO A 27 -12.16 -5.06 -11.64
N GLU A 28 -12.34 -5.53 -12.88
CA GLU A 28 -11.35 -6.37 -13.56
C GLU A 28 -10.08 -5.60 -13.94
N THR A 29 -10.16 -4.27 -13.99
CA THR A 29 -8.99 -3.40 -14.20
C THR A 29 -8.15 -3.22 -12.93
N LEU A 30 -8.67 -3.60 -11.76
CA LEU A 30 -8.00 -3.46 -10.48
C LEU A 30 -7.27 -4.75 -10.08
N PRO A 31 -6.08 -4.63 -9.44
CA PRO A 31 -5.36 -5.78 -8.92
C PRO A 31 -6.15 -6.49 -7.83
N HIS A 32 -6.00 -7.81 -7.78
CA HIS A 32 -6.60 -8.62 -6.74
C HIS A 32 -5.93 -8.35 -5.38
N PRO A 33 -6.65 -8.34 -4.24
CA PRO A 33 -6.08 -8.07 -2.93
C PRO A 33 -4.87 -8.94 -2.57
N GLN A 34 -4.85 -10.20 -3.01
CA GLN A 34 -3.72 -11.10 -2.76
C GLN A 34 -2.41 -10.62 -3.43
N GLU A 35 -2.50 -9.97 -4.60
CA GLU A 35 -1.31 -9.43 -5.27
C GLU A 35 -0.76 -8.22 -4.50
N ILE A 36 -1.64 -7.36 -4.01
CA ILE A 36 -1.26 -6.21 -3.18
C ILE A 36 -0.70 -6.67 -1.83
N ALA A 37 -1.30 -7.68 -1.20
CA ALA A 37 -0.80 -8.25 0.05
C ALA A 37 0.63 -8.81 -0.09
N LYS A 38 0.94 -9.50 -1.20
CA LYS A 38 2.31 -9.98 -1.49
C LYS A 38 3.33 -8.85 -1.55
N ARG A 39 2.94 -7.66 -2.02
CA ARG A 39 3.82 -6.49 -2.08
C ARG A 39 4.01 -5.81 -0.74
N ILE A 40 3.03 -5.90 0.16
CA ILE A 40 3.11 -5.34 1.51
C ILE A 40 3.86 -6.26 2.47
N LEU A 41 3.81 -7.58 2.26
CA LEU A 41 4.45 -8.59 3.11
C LEU A 41 5.93 -8.28 3.49
N PRO A 42 6.80 -7.76 2.60
CA PRO A 42 8.17 -7.39 2.96
C PRO A 42 8.28 -6.36 4.10
N LEU A 43 7.25 -5.55 4.37
CA LEU A 43 7.25 -4.59 5.49
C LEU A 43 7.26 -5.29 6.85
N ALA A 44 6.86 -6.56 6.93
CA ALA A 44 6.94 -7.38 8.15
C ALA A 44 8.30 -8.05 8.32
N SER A 45 9.21 -7.91 7.35
CA SER A 45 10.53 -8.55 7.41
C SER A 45 11.39 -7.97 8.54
N PRO A 46 12.09 -8.81 9.32
CA PRO A 46 13.05 -8.32 10.30
C PRO A 46 14.21 -7.55 9.65
N ALA A 47 14.45 -7.75 8.36
CA ALA A 47 15.50 -7.09 7.58
C ALA A 47 15.13 -5.67 7.08
N LEU A 48 13.85 -5.25 7.17
CA LEU A 48 13.41 -3.92 6.72
C LEU A 48 14.18 -2.82 7.46
N ARG A 49 14.69 -1.79 6.80
CA ARG A 49 15.46 -0.72 7.50
C ARG A 49 14.68 0.58 7.63
N GLU A 50 13.65 0.73 6.83
CA GLU A 50 12.83 1.92 6.68
C GLU A 50 11.87 2.09 7.86
N THR A 51 11.69 3.34 8.30
CA THR A 51 10.71 3.73 9.32
C THR A 51 10.26 5.18 9.07
N GLY A 52 9.03 5.52 9.43
CA GLY A 52 8.46 6.85 9.24
C GLY A 52 8.06 7.18 7.80
N LEU A 53 7.98 6.18 6.92
CA LEU A 53 7.69 6.37 5.49
C LEU A 53 6.31 5.80 5.11
N ILE A 54 5.88 6.13 3.89
CA ILE A 54 4.69 5.57 3.26
C ILE A 54 5.13 4.62 2.14
N PHE A 55 4.71 3.36 2.20
CA PHE A 55 4.95 2.38 1.15
C PHE A 55 3.79 2.34 0.16
N GLN A 56 4.03 2.65 -1.11
CA GLN A 56 3.02 2.59 -2.17
C GLN A 56 3.06 1.23 -2.87
N ALA A 57 2.14 0.32 -2.54
CA ALA A 57 2.15 -1.06 -3.05
C ALA A 57 2.03 -1.13 -4.59
N LYS A 58 1.22 -0.25 -5.20
CA LYS A 58 1.09 -0.17 -6.67
C LYS A 58 2.44 0.09 -7.37
N HIS A 59 3.24 1.00 -6.81
CA HIS A 59 4.54 1.41 -7.37
C HIS A 59 5.73 0.66 -6.78
N ASN A 60 5.50 -0.17 -5.76
CA ASN A 60 6.53 -0.92 -5.04
C ASN A 60 7.70 -0.05 -4.55
N ARG A 61 7.39 1.08 -3.89
CA ARG A 61 8.39 2.03 -3.40
C ARG A 61 7.99 2.70 -2.09
N PHE A 62 8.98 3.15 -1.34
CA PHE A 62 8.79 4.08 -0.22
C PHE A 62 8.78 5.53 -0.72
N VAL A 63 7.94 6.34 -0.09
CA VAL A 63 7.91 7.79 -0.27
C VAL A 63 7.90 8.48 1.10
N ALA A 64 8.52 9.66 1.15
CA ALA A 64 8.49 10.53 2.32
C ALA A 64 7.30 11.48 2.24
N TYR A 65 6.75 11.84 3.40
CA TYR A 65 5.75 12.90 3.49
C TYR A 65 6.38 14.25 3.10
N ARG A 66 5.64 15.05 2.32
CA ARG A 66 6.01 16.43 1.98
C ARG A 66 4.94 17.35 2.55
N GLN A 67 5.36 18.32 3.36
CA GLN A 67 4.46 19.38 3.83
C GLN A 67 4.02 20.26 2.65
N PRO A 68 2.78 20.76 2.65
CA PRO A 68 2.36 21.79 1.71
C PRO A 68 3.28 23.03 1.80
N GLU A 69 3.48 23.70 0.67
CA GLU A 69 4.15 25.00 0.60
C GLU A 69 3.20 26.15 0.96
#